data_AF-G4Z379-F1
#
_entry.id   AF-G4Z379-F1
#
_cell.length_a   1.000
_cell.length_b   1.000
_cell.length_c   1.000
_cell.angle_alpha   90.00
_cell.angle_beta   90.00
_cell.angle_gamma   90.00
#
_symmetry.space_group_name_H-M   'P 1'
#
loop_
_entity.id
_entity.type
_entity.pdbx_description
1 polymer ?
#
loop_
_entity_poly.entity_id
_entity_poly.type
_entity_poly.pdbx_seq_one_letter_code
_entity_poly.pdbx_strand_id
1 'polypeptide(L)'
;WKTVAWEEKFLAALRVYKEMNRDTLVPRPFIVSSDDTRWPRVAWGYALGKAVNTLRIRAGKHEISSHMETELKKLNFAYDAYQFQWDEIIMPALRHFHKVHGHTDVPCWFVVPEGDDAWPRLSWNWALGTTIKNIRHLQHYARQVEDSKDELKEIKFCFEITTFERDWNEKVLPALKVYRQIHHHCIVERTFEVPRESPWPEEAWGIRLGTIVNQIRMGKNYVQFAARDEDTLREIGFAWDRDAATWNERIIPALQTYVAEFSTCRVPSTFVVPAGEPWPQSA
;
A
#
# COMPACT_ATOMS: atom_id res chain seq x y z
N TRP A 1 -25.01 -36.87 11.41
CA TRP A 1 -23.94 -36.32 10.55
C TRP A 1 -23.40 -37.34 9.55
N LYS A 2 -23.60 -38.64 9.78
CA LYS A 2 -23.18 -39.73 8.87
C LYS A 2 -24.31 -40.24 7.98
N THR A 3 -25.04 -39.37 7.28
CA THR A 3 -25.96 -39.85 6.23
C THR A 3 -25.32 -39.58 4.88
N VAL A 4 -25.19 -40.64 4.08
CA VAL A 4 -24.69 -40.58 2.69
C VAL A 4 -25.39 -39.46 1.90
N ALA A 5 -26.70 -39.30 2.13
CA ALA A 5 -27.51 -38.24 1.54
C ALA A 5 -27.04 -36.81 1.83
N TRP A 6 -26.47 -36.54 3.01
CA TRP A 6 -25.90 -35.21 3.31
C TRP A 6 -24.60 -34.99 2.56
N GLU A 7 -23.71 -35.98 2.52
CA GLU A 7 -22.43 -35.89 1.81
C GLU A 7 -22.64 -35.67 0.31
N GLU A 8 -23.56 -36.44 -0.30
CA GLU A 8 -23.92 -36.29 -1.71
C GLU A 8 -24.45 -34.89 -2.02
N LYS A 9 -25.40 -34.40 -1.22
CA LYS A 9 -25.97 -33.05 -1.38
C LYS A 9 -24.92 -31.96 -1.21
N PHE A 10 -24.05 -32.10 -0.22
CA PHE A 10 -22.97 -31.15 0.05
C PHE A 10 -21.95 -31.11 -1.09
N LEU A 11 -21.44 -32.28 -1.51
CA LEU A 11 -20.43 -32.39 -2.57
C LEU A 11 -20.99 -31.93 -3.92
N ALA A 12 -22.24 -32.25 -4.24
CA ALA A 12 -22.88 -31.81 -5.47
C ALA A 12 -22.99 -30.27 -5.53
N ALA A 13 -23.39 -29.63 -4.43
CA ALA A 13 -23.42 -28.18 -4.35
C ALA A 13 -22.01 -27.56 -4.39
N LEU A 14 -21.04 -28.13 -3.65
CA LEU A 14 -19.68 -27.60 -3.61
C LEU A 14 -18.97 -27.67 -4.97
N ARG A 15 -19.21 -28.72 -5.77
CA ARG A 15 -18.68 -28.85 -7.13
C ARG A 15 -19.15 -27.71 -8.03
N VAL A 16 -20.45 -27.44 -8.06
CA VAL A 16 -21.01 -26.33 -8.85
C VAL A 16 -20.49 -24.99 -8.35
N TYR A 17 -20.41 -24.80 -7.03
CA TYR A 17 -19.84 -23.58 -6.46
C TYR A 17 -18.40 -23.37 -6.94
N LYS A 18 -17.57 -24.41 -6.89
CA LYS A 18 -16.17 -24.34 -7.34
C LYS A 18 -16.06 -24.08 -8.83
N GLU A 19 -16.94 -24.65 -9.65
CA GLU A 19 -16.93 -24.37 -11.09
C GLU A 19 -17.26 -22.90 -11.39
N MET A 20 -18.22 -22.33 -10.66
CA MET A 20 -18.64 -20.93 -10.83
C MET A 20 -17.64 -19.91 -10.27
N ASN A 21 -17.12 -20.16 -9.06
CA ASN A 21 -16.29 -19.20 -8.31
C ASN A 21 -14.80 -19.55 -8.35
N ARG A 22 -14.43 -20.72 -8.88
CA ARG A 22 -13.06 -21.26 -8.99
C ARG A 22 -12.39 -21.63 -7.66
N ASP A 23 -13.00 -21.28 -6.53
CA ASP A 23 -12.54 -21.63 -5.19
C ASP A 23 -13.60 -22.41 -4.38
N THR A 24 -13.26 -22.74 -3.13
CA THR A 24 -14.18 -23.35 -2.15
C THR A 24 -14.45 -22.42 -0.95
N LEU A 25 -14.20 -21.11 -1.11
CA LEU A 25 -14.42 -20.05 -0.13
C LEU A 25 -15.89 -19.62 -0.09
N VAL A 26 -16.78 -20.57 0.18
CA VAL A 26 -18.23 -20.30 0.23
C VAL A 26 -18.56 -19.30 1.36
N PRO A 27 -19.21 -18.16 1.07
CA PRO A 27 -19.68 -17.23 2.09
C PRO A 27 -20.68 -17.89 3.04
N ARG A 28 -20.58 -17.59 4.34
CA ARG A 28 -21.52 -18.14 5.35
C ARG A 28 -23.01 -17.97 5.02
N PRO A 29 -23.50 -16.82 4.48
CA PRO A 29 -24.92 -16.67 4.15
C PRO A 29 -25.32 -17.32 2.82
N PHE A 30 -24.41 -17.97 2.10
CA PHE A 30 -24.70 -18.53 0.78
C PHE A 30 -25.73 -19.67 0.85
N ILE A 31 -26.83 -19.51 0.11
CA ILE A 31 -27.89 -20.49 -0.08
C ILE A 31 -28.01 -20.76 -1.57
N VAL A 32 -28.10 -22.05 -1.93
CA VAL A 32 -28.30 -22.48 -3.32
C VAL A 32 -29.68 -22.03 -3.79
N SER A 33 -29.71 -21.20 -4.83
CA SER A 33 -30.96 -20.75 -5.46
C SER A 33 -31.73 -21.92 -6.05
N SER A 34 -33.05 -21.93 -5.86
CA SER A 34 -33.96 -22.88 -6.50
C SER A 34 -34.23 -22.54 -7.96
N ASP A 35 -33.96 -21.31 -8.38
CA ASP A 35 -34.32 -20.80 -9.70
C ASP A 35 -33.15 -20.93 -10.69
N ASP A 36 -31.97 -21.30 -10.21
CA ASP A 36 -30.77 -21.45 -11.03
C ASP A 36 -30.53 -22.92 -11.38
N THR A 37 -30.76 -23.25 -12.65
CA THR A 37 -30.66 -24.60 -13.20
C THR A 37 -29.24 -25.15 -13.25
N ARG A 38 -28.21 -24.31 -13.03
CA ARG A 38 -26.82 -24.78 -12.90
C ARG A 38 -26.64 -25.61 -11.63
N TRP A 39 -27.48 -25.41 -10.62
CA TRP A 39 -27.45 -26.18 -9.39
C TRP A 39 -28.27 -27.46 -9.52
N PRO A 40 -27.77 -28.60 -9.01
CA PRO A 40 -28.53 -29.83 -9.01
C PRO A 40 -29.75 -29.68 -8.09
N ARG A 41 -30.91 -30.21 -8.50
CA ARG A 41 -32.18 -30.08 -7.76
C ARG A 41 -32.07 -30.53 -6.30
N VAL A 42 -31.25 -31.54 -6.01
CA VAL A 42 -30.98 -32.02 -4.64
C VAL A 42 -30.39 -30.93 -3.74
N ALA A 43 -29.67 -29.96 -4.32
CA ALA A 43 -29.02 -28.87 -3.62
C ALA A 43 -29.88 -27.61 -3.49
N TRP A 44 -31.03 -27.49 -4.17
CA TRP A 44 -31.88 -26.29 -4.09
C TRP A 44 -32.32 -25.97 -2.65
N GLY A 45 -32.26 -24.68 -2.30
CA GLY A 45 -32.54 -24.18 -0.94
C GLY A 45 -31.51 -24.59 0.12
N TYR A 46 -30.42 -25.27 -0.27
CA TYR A 46 -29.41 -25.71 0.68
C TYR A 46 -28.52 -24.55 1.13
N ALA A 47 -28.43 -24.35 2.44
CA ALA A 47 -27.52 -23.41 3.06
C ALA A 47 -26.07 -23.93 3.02
N LEU A 48 -25.49 -24.03 1.82
CA LEU A 48 -24.13 -24.53 1.59
C LEU A 48 -23.10 -23.74 2.41
N GLY A 49 -23.26 -22.42 2.53
CA GLY A 49 -22.36 -21.58 3.34
C GLY A 49 -22.33 -21.98 4.82
N LYS A 50 -23.49 -22.28 5.40
CA LYS A 50 -23.60 -22.78 6.78
C LYS A 50 -22.98 -24.18 6.91
N ALA A 51 -23.18 -25.04 5.92
CA ALA A 51 -22.61 -26.38 5.91
C ALA A 51 -21.07 -26.36 5.82
N VAL A 52 -20.50 -25.58 4.90
CA VAL A 52 -19.06 -25.38 4.74
C VAL A 52 -18.45 -24.83 6.02
N ASN A 53 -19.04 -23.78 6.61
CA ASN A 53 -18.54 -23.22 7.86
C ASN A 53 -18.58 -24.24 9.01
N THR A 54 -19.63 -25.05 9.07
CA THR A 54 -19.73 -26.10 10.10
C THR A 54 -18.70 -27.21 9.89
N LEU A 55 -18.41 -27.57 8.63
CA LEU A 55 -17.37 -28.54 8.30
C LEU A 55 -15.98 -28.03 8.73
N ARG A 56 -15.64 -26.76 8.44
CA ARG A 56 -14.37 -26.14 8.85
C ARG A 56 -14.15 -26.20 10.36
N ILE A 57 -15.17 -25.87 11.15
CA ILE A 57 -15.09 -25.90 12.63
C ILE A 57 -14.94 -27.32 13.18
N ARG A 58 -15.52 -28.32 12.49
CA ARG A 58 -15.60 -29.70 12.97
C ARG A 58 -14.49 -30.61 12.47
N ALA A 59 -13.85 -30.29 11.35
CA ALA A 59 -12.80 -31.11 10.76
C ALA A 59 -11.64 -31.36 11.73
N GLY A 60 -11.36 -30.45 12.67
CA GLY A 60 -10.37 -30.65 13.74
C GLY A 60 -10.87 -31.41 14.99
N LYS A 61 -12.16 -31.75 15.07
CA LYS A 61 -12.79 -32.35 16.28
C LYS A 61 -13.45 -33.70 16.03
N HIS A 62 -13.81 -34.02 14.79
CA HIS A 62 -14.54 -35.24 14.44
C HIS A 62 -14.04 -35.83 13.12
N GLU A 63 -13.95 -37.15 13.07
CA GLU A 63 -13.65 -37.90 11.84
C GLU A 63 -14.73 -37.70 10.79
N ILE A 64 -14.31 -37.18 9.63
CA ILE A 64 -15.07 -37.15 8.38
C ILE A 64 -14.94 -38.54 7.73
N SER A 65 -15.93 -38.96 6.93
CA SER A 65 -15.82 -40.24 6.21
C SER A 65 -14.65 -40.20 5.21
N SER A 66 -13.97 -41.33 5.02
CA SER A 66 -12.84 -41.44 4.09
C SER A 66 -13.22 -41.08 2.64
N HIS A 67 -14.45 -41.41 2.23
CA HIS A 67 -15.00 -41.02 0.93
C HIS A 67 -15.11 -39.50 0.81
N MET A 68 -15.71 -38.82 1.80
CA MET A 68 -15.84 -37.38 1.78
C MET A 68 -14.49 -36.68 1.83
N GLU A 69 -13.55 -37.15 2.65
CA GLU A 69 -12.19 -36.60 2.71
C GLU A 69 -11.48 -36.67 1.35
N THR A 70 -11.60 -37.82 0.66
CA THR A 70 -11.03 -38.01 -0.68
C THR A 70 -11.63 -37.01 -1.68
N GLU A 71 -12.95 -36.81 -1.66
CA GLU A 71 -13.61 -35.86 -2.55
C GLU A 71 -13.28 -34.40 -2.21
N LEU A 72 -13.21 -34.04 -0.94
CA LEU A 72 -12.80 -32.70 -0.50
C LEU A 72 -11.36 -32.39 -0.92
N LYS A 73 -10.45 -33.36 -0.82
CA LYS A 73 -9.07 -33.24 -1.30
C LYS A 73 -9.01 -32.99 -2.80
N LYS A 74 -9.77 -33.74 -3.61
CA LYS A 74 -9.89 -33.49 -5.06
C LYS A 74 -10.44 -32.10 -5.38
N LEU A 75 -11.34 -31.61 -4.54
CA LEU A 75 -11.92 -30.27 -4.68
C LEU A 75 -11.01 -29.17 -4.16
N ASN A 76 -9.82 -29.47 -3.64
CA ASN A 76 -8.94 -28.50 -2.96
C ASN A 76 -9.74 -27.68 -1.93
N PHE A 77 -10.45 -28.38 -1.04
CA PHE A 77 -11.32 -27.72 -0.07
C PHE A 77 -10.53 -26.87 0.93
N ALA A 78 -10.88 -25.61 1.04
CA ALA A 78 -10.29 -24.65 1.96
C ALA A 78 -10.76 -24.93 3.39
N TYR A 79 -10.07 -25.81 4.12
CA TYR A 79 -10.33 -26.09 5.53
C TYR A 79 -10.04 -24.86 6.40
N ASP A 80 -8.90 -24.21 6.16
CA ASP A 80 -8.58 -22.88 6.69
C ASP A 80 -8.71 -21.87 5.54
N ALA A 81 -9.68 -20.96 5.66
CA ALA A 81 -9.94 -19.96 4.65
C ALA A 81 -8.80 -18.93 4.54
N TYR A 82 -8.15 -18.58 5.66
CA TYR A 82 -7.04 -17.63 5.66
C TYR A 82 -5.80 -18.25 5.04
N GLN A 83 -5.49 -19.51 5.41
CA GLN A 83 -4.36 -20.23 4.81
C GLN A 83 -4.56 -20.42 3.31
N PHE A 84 -5.76 -20.84 2.89
CA PHE A 84 -6.06 -21.01 1.47
C PHE A 84 -5.93 -19.69 0.70
N GLN A 85 -6.47 -18.60 1.21
CA GLN A 85 -6.30 -17.28 0.59
C GLN A 85 -4.83 -16.87 0.52
N TRP A 86 -4.04 -17.17 1.54
CA TRP A 86 -2.61 -16.86 1.55
C TRP A 86 -1.86 -17.63 0.45
N ASP A 87 -2.02 -18.96 0.42
CA ASP A 87 -1.24 -19.86 -0.45
C ASP A 87 -1.66 -19.79 -1.91
N GLU A 88 -2.97 -19.67 -2.17
CA GLU A 88 -3.54 -19.80 -3.52
C GLU A 88 -3.84 -18.44 -4.18
N ILE A 89 -3.95 -17.36 -3.40
CA ILE A 89 -4.37 -16.04 -3.90
C ILE A 89 -3.29 -14.99 -3.64
N ILE A 90 -2.99 -14.71 -2.38
CA ILE A 90 -2.19 -13.55 -1.98
C ILE A 90 -0.72 -13.73 -2.38
N MET A 91 -0.08 -14.82 -1.94
CA MET A 91 1.34 -15.05 -2.22
C MET A 91 1.63 -15.26 -3.71
N PRO A 92 0.85 -16.05 -4.47
CA PRO A 92 1.03 -16.15 -5.91
C PRO A 92 0.93 -14.79 -6.63
N ALA A 93 -0.06 -13.97 -6.28
CA ALA A 93 -0.23 -12.65 -6.88
C ALA A 93 0.90 -11.69 -6.48
N LEU A 94 1.32 -11.72 -5.22
CA LEU A 94 2.41 -10.89 -4.72
C LEU A 94 3.76 -11.26 -5.37
N ARG A 95 4.04 -12.56 -5.55
CA ARG A 95 5.21 -13.05 -6.30
C ARG A 95 5.20 -12.56 -7.74
N HIS A 96 4.05 -12.62 -8.39
CA HIS A 96 3.90 -12.10 -9.76
C HIS A 96 4.13 -10.59 -9.82
N PHE A 97 3.53 -9.82 -8.91
CA PHE A 97 3.72 -8.38 -8.81
C PHE A 97 5.22 -8.04 -8.65
N HIS A 98 5.91 -8.70 -7.72
CA HIS A 98 7.35 -8.51 -7.53
C HIS A 98 8.17 -8.87 -8.77
N LYS A 99 7.82 -9.94 -9.49
CA LYS A 99 8.50 -10.32 -10.73
C LYS A 99 8.40 -9.25 -11.82
N VAL A 100 7.24 -8.59 -11.95
CA VAL A 100 6.99 -7.58 -12.98
C VAL A 100 7.57 -6.22 -12.59
N HIS A 101 7.43 -5.82 -11.33
CA HIS A 101 7.78 -4.47 -10.87
C HIS A 101 9.14 -4.38 -10.15
N GLY A 102 9.73 -5.51 -9.74
CA GLY A 102 10.97 -5.55 -8.96
C GLY A 102 10.82 -5.13 -7.49
N HIS A 103 9.59 -4.85 -7.04
CA HIS A 103 9.26 -4.42 -5.68
C HIS A 103 7.86 -4.93 -5.27
N THR A 104 7.52 -4.82 -3.99
CA THR A 104 6.21 -5.27 -3.43
C THR A 104 5.29 -4.12 -3.02
N ASP A 105 5.56 -2.89 -3.45
CA ASP A 105 4.72 -1.71 -3.20
C ASP A 105 3.46 -1.68 -4.04
N VAL A 106 2.57 -2.63 -3.76
CA VAL A 106 1.26 -2.71 -4.41
C VAL A 106 0.43 -1.47 -4.04
N PRO A 107 0.00 -0.64 -5.02
CA PRO A 107 -0.86 0.51 -4.75
C PRO A 107 -2.16 0.10 -4.06
N CYS A 108 -2.70 0.87 -3.12
CA CYS A 108 -3.84 0.42 -2.31
C CYS A 108 -5.14 0.17 -3.12
N TRP A 109 -5.28 0.82 -4.26
CA TRP A 109 -6.39 0.65 -5.21
C TRP A 109 -6.14 -0.46 -6.25
N PHE A 110 -4.97 -1.12 -6.23
CA PHE A 110 -4.65 -2.16 -7.20
C PHE A 110 -5.54 -3.40 -7.00
N VAL A 111 -6.20 -3.78 -8.08
CA VAL A 111 -6.99 -5.00 -8.21
C VAL A 111 -6.34 -5.82 -9.32
N VAL A 112 -6.16 -7.11 -9.09
CA VAL A 112 -5.58 -8.00 -10.10
C VAL A 112 -6.48 -8.04 -11.33
N PRO A 113 -5.96 -7.79 -12.54
CA PRO A 113 -6.74 -7.81 -13.77
C PRO A 113 -7.43 -9.16 -14.00
N GLU A 114 -8.68 -9.13 -14.47
CA GLU A 114 -9.38 -10.32 -14.94
C GLU A 114 -8.99 -10.66 -16.39
N GLY A 115 -8.78 -11.94 -16.67
CA GLY A 115 -8.49 -12.41 -18.03
C GLY A 115 -7.03 -12.27 -18.46
N ASP A 116 -6.16 -11.79 -17.57
CA ASP A 116 -4.72 -11.76 -17.79
C ASP A 116 -4.07 -13.03 -17.21
N ASP A 117 -3.71 -13.95 -18.10
CA ASP A 117 -3.07 -15.23 -17.76
C ASP A 117 -1.65 -15.06 -17.18
N ALA A 118 -1.08 -13.85 -17.21
CA ALA A 118 0.12 -13.55 -16.46
C ALA A 118 -0.12 -13.69 -14.94
N TRP A 119 -1.35 -13.38 -14.48
CA TRP A 119 -1.73 -13.46 -13.08
C TRP A 119 -2.32 -14.83 -12.72
N PRO A 120 -2.07 -15.34 -11.50
CA PRO A 120 -2.73 -16.54 -11.01
C PRO A 120 -4.25 -16.39 -11.09
N ARG A 121 -4.91 -17.37 -11.71
CA ARG A 121 -6.35 -17.29 -12.03
C ARG A 121 -7.26 -17.11 -10.82
N LEU A 122 -6.85 -17.60 -9.64
CA LEU A 122 -7.57 -17.42 -8.37
C LEU A 122 -7.41 -16.02 -7.78
N SER A 123 -6.43 -15.26 -8.26
CA SER A 123 -6.19 -13.89 -7.82
C SER A 123 -6.90 -12.83 -8.65
N TRP A 124 -7.47 -13.17 -9.81
CA TRP A 124 -8.23 -12.22 -10.64
C TRP A 124 -9.35 -11.55 -9.84
N ASN A 125 -9.52 -10.24 -10.08
CA ASN A 125 -10.45 -9.36 -9.33
C ASN A 125 -10.18 -9.26 -7.82
N TRP A 126 -9.08 -9.84 -7.30
CA TRP A 126 -8.71 -9.67 -5.91
C TRP A 126 -8.13 -8.28 -5.67
N ALA A 127 -8.63 -7.59 -4.64
CA ALA A 127 -8.11 -6.30 -4.20
C ALA A 127 -6.77 -6.45 -3.46
N LEU A 128 -5.73 -6.87 -4.19
CA LEU A 128 -4.41 -7.15 -3.66
C LEU A 128 -3.83 -5.93 -2.96
N GLY A 129 -3.99 -4.73 -3.53
CA GLY A 129 -3.53 -3.47 -2.92
C GLY A 129 -4.08 -3.21 -1.51
N THR A 130 -5.40 -3.37 -1.37
CA THR A 130 -6.06 -3.20 -0.06
C THR A 130 -5.68 -4.33 0.89
N THR A 131 -5.51 -5.56 0.39
CA THR A 131 -5.07 -6.70 1.19
C THR A 131 -3.66 -6.49 1.75
N ILE A 132 -2.70 -6.09 0.92
CA ILE A 132 -1.33 -5.79 1.33
C ILE A 132 -1.28 -4.62 2.30
N LYS A 133 -2.07 -3.56 2.06
CA LYS A 133 -2.23 -2.46 3.01
C LYS A 133 -2.70 -2.97 4.38
N ASN A 134 -3.71 -3.83 4.43
CA ASN A 134 -4.24 -4.35 5.69
C ASN A 134 -3.26 -5.32 6.38
N ILE A 135 -2.48 -6.10 5.62
CA ILE A 135 -1.39 -6.93 6.16
C ILE A 135 -0.35 -6.03 6.83
N ARG A 136 0.03 -4.92 6.19
CA ARG A 136 1.03 -3.97 6.71
C ARG A 136 0.56 -3.23 7.97
N HIS A 137 -0.67 -2.71 7.97
CA HIS A 137 -1.13 -1.77 9.01
C HIS A 137 -2.07 -2.37 10.06
N LEU A 138 -2.80 -3.43 9.72
CA LEU A 138 -3.87 -4.00 10.57
C LEU A 138 -3.54 -5.40 11.08
N GLN A 139 -2.32 -5.89 10.82
CA GLN A 139 -1.87 -7.25 11.17
C GLN A 139 -2.81 -8.35 10.65
N HIS A 140 -3.48 -8.10 9.51
CA HIS A 140 -4.22 -9.16 8.83
C HIS A 140 -3.25 -10.26 8.41
N TYR A 141 -3.69 -11.52 8.51
CA TYR A 141 -2.86 -12.70 8.20
C TYR A 141 -1.57 -12.81 9.04
N ALA A 142 -1.54 -12.25 10.27
CA ALA A 142 -0.33 -12.25 11.12
C ALA A 142 0.33 -13.63 11.28
N ARG A 143 -0.47 -14.69 11.42
CA ARG A 143 0.03 -16.06 11.50
C ARG A 143 0.73 -16.49 10.20
N GLN A 144 0.08 -16.30 9.06
CA GLN A 144 0.62 -16.69 7.76
C GLN A 144 1.87 -15.88 7.40
N VAL A 145 1.89 -14.61 7.80
CA VAL A 145 3.05 -13.71 7.67
C VAL A 145 4.24 -14.25 8.45
N GLU A 146 4.05 -14.65 9.71
CA GLU A 146 5.14 -15.23 10.52
C GLU A 146 5.60 -16.57 9.94
N ASP A 147 4.65 -17.42 9.55
CA ASP A 147 4.94 -18.74 8.94
C ASP A 147 5.70 -18.60 7.59
N SER A 148 5.52 -17.48 6.87
CA SER A 148 6.13 -17.22 5.55
C SER A 148 7.21 -16.14 5.59
N LYS A 149 7.78 -15.81 6.75
CA LYS A 149 8.70 -14.68 6.92
C LYS A 149 9.94 -14.70 6.02
N ASP A 150 10.49 -15.89 5.78
CA ASP A 150 11.71 -16.05 4.97
C ASP A 150 11.40 -15.78 3.50
N GLU A 151 10.28 -16.29 3.00
CA GLU A 151 9.82 -16.00 1.64
C GLU A 151 9.50 -14.50 1.47
N LEU A 152 8.79 -13.90 2.44
CA LEU A 152 8.51 -12.47 2.44
C LEU A 152 9.79 -11.64 2.41
N LYS A 153 10.85 -12.09 3.07
CA LYS A 153 12.17 -11.46 3.01
C LYS A 153 12.81 -11.60 1.62
N GLU A 154 12.71 -12.76 0.98
CA GLU A 154 13.24 -13.00 -0.37
C GLU A 154 12.57 -12.11 -1.42
N ILE A 155 11.25 -11.96 -1.36
CA ILE A 155 10.50 -11.07 -2.28
C ILE A 155 10.55 -9.59 -1.84
N LYS A 156 11.41 -9.24 -0.87
CA LYS A 156 11.57 -7.89 -0.33
C LYS A 156 10.22 -7.27 0.06
N PHE A 157 9.40 -8.04 0.77
CA PHE A 157 8.13 -7.56 1.29
C PHE A 157 8.37 -6.50 2.37
N CYS A 158 7.97 -5.27 2.06
CA CYS A 158 8.18 -4.15 2.96
C CYS A 158 7.08 -4.10 4.04
N PHE A 159 7.45 -4.37 5.30
CA PHE A 159 6.63 -4.02 6.47
C PHE A 159 6.81 -2.54 6.80
N GLU A 160 5.69 -1.84 7.02
CA GLU A 160 5.44 -0.40 7.24
C GLU A 160 6.65 0.54 7.33
N ILE A 161 7.61 0.28 8.22
CA ILE A 161 8.86 1.07 8.37
C ILE A 161 9.64 1.15 7.05
N THR A 162 9.79 0.05 6.32
CA THR A 162 10.65 -0.02 5.12
C THR A 162 10.11 0.73 3.91
N THR A 163 8.78 0.92 3.77
CA THR A 163 8.23 1.68 2.62
C THR A 163 8.39 3.18 2.79
N PHE A 164 8.03 3.72 3.97
CA PHE A 164 8.25 5.13 4.27
C PHE A 164 9.73 5.45 4.44
N GLU A 165 10.53 4.53 4.98
CA GLU A 165 11.98 4.67 5.06
C GLU A 165 12.61 4.70 3.68
N ARG A 166 12.22 3.79 2.79
CA ARG A 166 12.72 3.80 1.42
C ARG A 166 12.29 5.06 0.68
N ASP A 167 11.01 5.45 0.75
CA ASP A 167 10.56 6.69 0.13
C ASP A 167 11.27 7.91 0.71
N TRP A 168 11.55 7.91 2.01
CA TRP A 168 12.35 8.96 2.64
C TRP A 168 13.77 9.01 2.09
N ASN A 169 14.46 7.87 2.06
CA ASN A 169 15.86 7.75 1.66
C ASN A 169 16.07 7.96 0.16
N GLU A 170 15.18 7.44 -0.69
CA GLU A 170 15.32 7.43 -2.15
C GLU A 170 14.65 8.63 -2.82
N LYS A 171 13.61 9.22 -2.20
CA LYS A 171 12.81 10.28 -2.85
C LYS A 171 12.86 11.59 -2.07
N VAL A 172 12.39 11.58 -0.83
CA VAL A 172 12.15 12.83 -0.08
C VAL A 172 13.45 13.54 0.26
N LEU A 173 14.39 12.86 0.90
CA LEU A 173 15.64 13.46 1.35
C LEU A 173 16.55 13.88 0.18
N PRO A 174 16.72 13.07 -0.89
CA PRO A 174 17.42 13.51 -2.10
C PRO A 174 16.76 14.71 -2.78
N ALA A 175 15.42 14.74 -2.88
CA ALA A 175 14.72 15.89 -3.45
C ALA A 175 14.89 17.16 -2.60
N LEU A 176 14.92 17.06 -1.26
CA LEU A 176 15.22 18.21 -0.40
C LEU A 176 16.63 18.75 -0.61
N LYS A 177 17.62 17.88 -0.81
CA LYS A 177 19.00 18.28 -1.12
C LYS A 177 19.06 19.06 -2.45
N VAL A 178 18.41 18.56 -3.49
CA VAL A 178 18.32 19.24 -4.79
C VAL A 178 17.57 20.56 -4.68
N TYR A 179 16.46 20.60 -3.93
CA TYR A 179 15.70 21.83 -3.69
C TYR A 179 16.59 22.91 -3.06
N ARG A 180 17.39 22.56 -2.04
CA ARG A 180 18.33 23.49 -1.41
C ARG A 180 19.42 23.96 -2.39
N GLN A 181 19.90 23.09 -3.27
CA GLN A 181 20.92 23.46 -4.27
C GLN A 181 20.38 24.48 -5.30
N ILE A 182 19.14 24.31 -5.75
CA ILE A 182 18.51 25.16 -6.78
C ILE A 182 17.99 26.47 -6.18
N HIS A 183 17.29 26.40 -5.04
CA HIS A 183 16.60 27.56 -4.47
C HIS A 183 17.41 28.28 -3.39
N HIS A 184 18.59 27.76 -3.03
CA HIS A 184 19.47 28.27 -1.98
C HIS A 184 18.82 28.38 -0.58
N HIS A 185 17.60 27.86 -0.42
CA HIS A 185 16.82 27.78 0.80
C HIS A 185 16.04 26.47 0.86
N CYS A 186 15.58 26.04 2.04
CA CYS A 186 14.72 24.85 2.18
C CYS A 186 13.27 25.21 2.55
N ILE A 187 12.81 26.39 2.14
CA ILE A 187 11.43 26.85 2.30
C ILE A 187 10.59 26.26 1.16
N VAL A 188 10.23 24.98 1.28
CA VAL A 188 9.42 24.29 0.28
C VAL A 188 7.97 24.77 0.33
N GLU A 189 7.44 25.22 -0.81
CA GLU A 189 6.04 25.62 -0.96
C GLU A 189 5.11 24.41 -0.87
N ARG A 190 3.92 24.58 -0.29
CA ARG A 190 2.97 23.48 -0.03
C ARG A 190 2.53 22.74 -1.30
N THR A 191 2.44 23.46 -2.42
CA THR A 191 2.01 22.94 -3.72
C THR A 191 3.17 22.47 -4.58
N PHE A 192 4.42 22.58 -4.11
CA PHE A 192 5.59 22.20 -4.89
C PHE A 192 5.56 20.70 -5.24
N GLU A 193 5.64 20.43 -6.54
CA GLU A 193 5.78 19.11 -7.13
C GLU A 193 7.14 19.02 -7.80
N VAL A 194 7.86 17.92 -7.59
CA VAL A 194 9.20 17.73 -8.12
C VAL A 194 9.15 17.65 -9.66
N PRO A 195 9.84 18.55 -10.38
CA PRO A 195 9.93 18.52 -11.84
C PRO A 195 10.48 17.20 -12.38
N ARG A 196 10.02 16.81 -13.58
CA ARG A 196 10.49 15.60 -14.28
C ARG A 196 11.73 15.87 -15.14
N GLU A 197 12.75 16.47 -14.53
CA GLU A 197 13.97 16.88 -15.24
C GLU A 197 15.18 16.86 -14.31
N SER A 198 16.37 16.80 -14.90
CA SER A 198 17.63 16.96 -14.17
C SER A 198 17.70 18.37 -13.55
N PRO A 199 18.20 18.55 -12.31
CA PRO A 199 18.94 17.57 -11.49
C PRO A 199 18.08 16.78 -10.47
N TRP A 200 16.75 16.78 -10.61
CA TRP A 200 15.89 16.07 -9.67
C TRP A 200 16.03 14.55 -9.80
N PRO A 201 16.05 13.78 -8.70
CA PRO A 201 16.10 12.32 -8.75
C PRO A 201 14.88 11.76 -9.48
N GLU A 202 15.08 10.79 -10.38
CA GLU A 202 14.01 10.22 -11.19
C GLU A 202 12.92 9.57 -10.32
N GLU A 203 13.31 8.95 -9.22
CA GLU A 203 12.42 8.32 -8.24
C GLU A 203 11.55 9.35 -7.51
N ALA A 204 11.98 10.62 -7.47
CA ALA A 204 11.27 11.72 -6.86
C ALA A 204 10.37 12.48 -7.85
N TRP A 205 10.43 12.20 -9.15
CA TRP A 205 9.66 12.93 -10.16
C TRP A 205 8.15 12.86 -9.95
N GLY A 206 7.49 14.03 -9.91
CA GLY A 206 6.05 14.14 -9.69
C GLY A 206 5.60 13.92 -8.25
N ILE A 207 6.51 13.72 -7.29
CA ILE A 207 6.11 13.69 -5.88
C ILE A 207 5.71 15.10 -5.43
N ARG A 208 4.62 15.19 -4.67
CA ARG A 208 4.18 16.44 -4.03
C ARG A 208 5.04 16.73 -2.79
N LEU A 209 6.32 17.02 -3.01
CA LEU A 209 7.30 17.27 -1.96
C LEU A 209 6.81 18.35 -0.99
N GLY A 210 6.14 19.40 -1.49
CA GLY A 210 5.52 20.43 -0.66
C GLY A 210 4.49 19.92 0.34
N THR A 211 3.68 18.94 -0.08
CA THR A 211 2.67 18.32 0.79
C THR A 211 3.34 17.44 1.85
N ILE A 212 4.39 16.71 1.48
CA ILE A 212 5.17 15.86 2.39
C ILE A 212 5.85 16.73 3.45
N VAL A 213 6.57 17.79 3.04
CA VAL A 213 7.23 18.74 3.95
C VAL A 213 6.22 19.37 4.91
N ASN A 214 5.05 19.78 4.42
CA ASN A 214 4.00 20.30 5.28
C ASN A 214 3.50 19.26 6.30
N GLN A 215 3.40 17.98 5.93
CA GLN A 215 3.02 16.91 6.87
C GLN A 215 4.09 16.70 7.95
N ILE A 216 5.37 16.80 7.62
CA ILE A 216 6.48 16.73 8.58
C ILE A 216 6.37 17.87 9.59
N ARG A 217 6.21 19.12 9.12
CA ARG A 217 6.04 20.31 9.97
C ARG A 217 4.83 20.22 10.90
N MET A 218 3.75 19.59 10.43
CA MET A 218 2.53 19.36 11.23
C MET A 218 2.65 18.18 12.22
N GLY A 219 3.81 17.52 12.31
CA GLY A 219 3.98 16.36 13.18
C GLY A 219 3.17 15.13 12.73
N LYS A 220 2.97 14.95 11.42
CA LYS A 220 2.20 13.84 10.84
C LYS A 220 3.12 12.77 10.24
N ASN A 221 3.08 12.62 8.91
CA ASN A 221 3.86 11.59 8.22
C ASN A 221 5.36 11.92 8.26
N TYR A 222 6.20 10.88 8.20
CA TYR A 222 7.66 10.95 8.16
C TYR A 222 8.37 11.55 9.40
N VAL A 223 7.66 11.88 10.48
CA VAL A 223 8.25 12.51 11.69
C VAL A 223 9.39 11.68 12.29
N GLN A 224 9.24 10.36 12.36
CA GLN A 224 10.28 9.48 12.89
C GLN A 224 11.58 9.51 12.04
N PHE A 225 11.45 9.65 10.72
CA PHE A 225 12.61 9.72 9.81
C PHE A 225 13.23 11.11 9.81
N ALA A 226 12.41 12.15 9.92
CA ALA A 226 12.88 13.51 10.09
C ALA A 226 13.63 13.69 11.42
N ALA A 227 13.20 13.02 12.50
CA ALA A 227 13.92 12.97 13.76
C ALA A 227 15.20 12.15 13.67
N ARG A 228 15.19 11.01 12.96
CA ARG A 228 16.38 10.18 12.73
C ARG A 228 17.47 10.96 11.97
N ASP A 229 17.08 11.69 10.93
CA ASP A 229 18.00 12.41 10.04
C ASP A 229 18.03 13.92 10.33
N GLU A 230 17.79 14.30 11.60
CA GLU A 230 17.70 15.70 12.04
C GLU A 230 18.99 16.47 11.73
N ASP A 231 20.16 15.85 11.90
CA ASP A 231 21.45 16.46 11.57
C ASP A 231 21.56 16.78 10.07
N THR A 232 21.11 15.88 9.19
CA THR A 232 21.10 16.12 7.74
C THR A 232 20.11 17.22 7.38
N LEU A 233 18.93 17.24 8.02
CA LEU A 233 17.95 18.31 7.83
C LEU A 233 18.48 19.67 8.32
N ARG A 234 19.24 19.69 9.41
CA ARG A 234 19.92 20.89 9.92
C ARG A 234 20.98 21.37 8.95
N GLU A 235 21.79 20.48 8.38
CA GLU A 235 22.84 20.80 7.40
C GLU A 235 22.27 21.44 6.12
N ILE A 236 21.14 20.94 5.61
CA ILE A 236 20.49 21.52 4.43
C ILE A 236 19.62 22.75 4.73
N GLY A 237 19.55 23.16 6.00
CA GLY A 237 18.75 24.31 6.45
C GLY A 237 17.25 24.09 6.31
N PHE A 238 16.74 22.91 6.68
CA PHE A 238 15.32 22.59 6.63
C PHE A 238 14.49 23.56 7.48
N ALA A 239 13.56 24.27 6.84
CA ALA A 239 12.70 25.24 7.51
C ALA A 239 11.57 24.51 8.26
N TRP A 240 11.74 24.27 9.56
CA TRP A 240 10.71 23.67 10.42
C TRP A 240 9.49 24.59 10.60
N ASP A 241 9.73 25.89 10.78
CA ASP A 241 8.72 26.93 10.73
C ASP A 241 8.91 27.72 9.43
N ARG A 242 7.92 27.63 8.53
CA ARG A 242 7.97 28.29 7.22
C ARG A 242 7.99 29.82 7.35
N ASP A 243 7.17 30.37 8.25
CA ASP A 243 6.98 31.82 8.34
C ASP A 243 8.20 32.45 9.00
N ALA A 244 8.72 31.83 10.06
CA ALA A 244 9.97 32.25 10.68
C ALA A 244 11.17 32.14 9.72
N ALA A 245 11.27 31.04 8.96
CA ALA A 245 12.34 30.90 7.97
C ALA A 245 12.21 31.91 6.82
N THR A 246 11.01 32.16 6.32
CA THR A 246 10.77 33.18 5.27
C THR A 246 11.20 34.57 5.76
N TRP A 247 10.85 34.90 7.00
CA TRP A 247 11.25 36.15 7.62
C TRP A 247 12.77 36.27 7.75
N ASN A 248 13.42 35.27 8.34
CA ASN A 248 14.84 35.33 8.68
C ASN A 248 15.78 35.11 7.49
N GLU A 249 15.43 34.22 6.55
CA GLU A 249 16.32 33.82 5.45
C GLU A 249 16.07 34.57 4.15
N ARG A 250 14.89 35.19 3.97
CA ARG A 250 14.55 35.95 2.75
C ARG A 250 14.31 37.43 3.02
N ILE A 251 13.35 37.72 3.89
CA ILE A 251 12.86 39.10 4.07
C ILE A 251 13.90 39.98 4.75
N ILE A 252 14.47 39.55 5.88
CA ILE A 252 15.45 40.35 6.63
C ILE A 252 16.71 40.65 5.80
N PRO A 253 17.36 39.67 5.14
CA PRO A 253 18.51 39.96 4.29
C PRO A 253 18.20 40.91 3.14
N ALA A 254 17.05 40.73 2.46
CA ALA A 254 16.65 41.63 1.38
C ALA A 254 16.39 43.06 1.88
N LEU A 255 15.76 43.22 3.05
CA LEU A 255 15.56 44.53 3.66
C LEU A 255 16.88 45.20 4.08
N GLN A 256 17.84 44.42 4.59
CA GLN A 256 19.16 44.93 4.93
C GLN A 256 19.90 45.44 3.69
N THR A 257 19.89 44.68 2.59
CA THR A 257 20.45 45.13 1.31
C THR A 257 19.71 46.38 0.80
N TYR A 258 18.38 46.41 0.88
CA TYR A 258 17.61 47.59 0.46
C TYR A 258 18.00 48.85 1.23
N VAL A 259 18.10 48.74 2.56
CA VAL A 259 18.51 49.87 3.41
C VAL A 259 19.94 50.30 3.10
N ALA A 260 20.84 49.37 2.79
CA ALA A 260 22.22 49.69 2.41
C ALA A 260 22.29 50.44 1.06
N GLU A 261 21.54 49.99 0.06
CA GLU A 261 21.55 50.58 -1.30
C GLU A 261 20.82 51.93 -1.37
N PHE A 262 19.68 52.07 -0.70
CA PHE A 262 18.81 53.23 -0.83
C PHE A 262 18.82 54.15 0.39
N SER A 263 19.53 53.78 1.46
CA SER A 263 19.57 54.54 2.73
C SER A 263 18.18 54.84 3.33
N THR A 264 17.18 54.02 2.99
CA THR A 264 15.79 54.18 3.44
C THR A 264 15.15 52.83 3.73
N CYS A 265 14.25 52.79 4.71
CA CYS A 265 13.44 51.61 5.04
C CYS A 265 12.05 51.64 4.39
N ARG A 266 11.73 52.68 3.61
CA ARG A 266 10.43 52.83 2.94
C ARG A 266 10.44 52.13 1.59
N VAL A 267 10.21 50.82 1.60
CA VAL A 267 10.14 49.98 0.40
C VAL A 267 8.83 50.26 -0.35
N PRO A 268 8.86 50.68 -1.63
CA PRO A 268 7.67 50.82 -2.45
C PRO A 268 6.94 49.48 -2.64
N SER A 269 5.61 49.50 -2.67
CA SER A 269 4.80 48.28 -2.89
C SER A 269 5.06 47.58 -4.23
N THR A 270 5.64 48.27 -5.20
CA THR A 270 6.00 47.75 -6.53
C THR A 270 7.44 47.25 -6.61
N PHE A 271 8.22 47.35 -5.53
CA PHE A 271 9.62 46.96 -5.54
C PHE A 271 9.75 45.44 -5.56
N VAL A 272 10.49 44.93 -6.54
CA VAL A 272 10.85 43.51 -6.67
C VAL A 272 12.34 43.41 -6.47
N VAL A 273 12.77 42.50 -5.58
CA VAL A 273 14.19 42.26 -5.31
C VAL A 273 14.87 41.78 -6.60
N PRO A 274 15.91 42.48 -7.09
CA PRO A 274 16.67 42.04 -8.26
C PRO A 274 17.39 40.71 -8.03
N ALA A 275 17.47 39.88 -9.08
CA ALA A 275 18.30 38.69 -9.07
C ALA A 275 19.76 39.06 -9.37
N GLY A 276 20.58 39.25 -8.34
CA GLY A 276 22.01 39.52 -8.48
C GLY A 276 22.60 40.32 -7.32
N GLU A 277 23.93 40.41 -7.26
CA GLU A 277 24.61 41.21 -6.23
C GLU A 277 24.13 42.68 -6.26
N PRO A 278 23.94 43.32 -5.10
CA PRO A 278 24.22 42.85 -3.73
C PRO A 278 23.04 42.12 -3.04
N TRP A 279 22.02 41.70 -3.78
CA TRP A 279 20.82 41.07 -3.23
C TRP A 279 21.05 39.60 -2.87
N PRO A 280 20.41 39.10 -1.80
CA PRO A 280 20.58 37.71 -1.39
C PRO A 280 20.00 36.76 -2.45
N GLN A 281 20.70 35.66 -2.75
CA GLN A 281 20.21 34.63 -3.68
C GLN A 281 18.96 33.89 -3.18
N SER A 282 18.69 33.95 -1.87
CA SER A 282 17.49 33.42 -1.24
C SER A 282 16.28 34.35 -1.34
N ALA A 283 16.46 35.60 -1.78
CA ALA A 283 15.43 36.65 -1.74
C ALA A 283 14.25 36.39 -2.67
#